data_AF-A0A1F8SGD3-F1
#
_entry.id   AF-A0A1F8SGD3-F1
#
_cell.length_a   1.000
_cell.length_b   1.000
_cell.length_c   1.000
_cell.angle_alpha   90.00
_cell.angle_beta   90.00
_cell.angle_gamma   90.00
#
_symmetry.space_group_name_H-M   'P 1'
#
loop_
_entity.id
_entity.type
_entity.pdbx_description
1 polymer ?
#
loop_
_entity_poly.entity_id
_entity_poly.type
_entity_poly.pdbx_seq_one_letter_code
_entity_poly.pdbx_strand_id
1 'polypeptide(L)' 'MARTPAAGDDAPAQTREQLLARHAEARARRNAAELGSHGWEEASADVGRIEVEIARLERAMDPPRV' A
#
# COMPACT_ATOMS: atom_id res chain seq x y z
N MET A 1 13.43 32.85 11.28
CA MET A 1 13.41 31.65 10.41
C MET A 1 12.09 30.93 10.66
N ALA A 2 11.03 31.29 9.91
CA ALA A 2 9.73 30.66 10.05
C ALA A 2 9.74 29.32 9.30
N ARG A 3 9.39 28.24 10.00
CA ARG A 3 9.25 26.90 9.41
C ARG A 3 7.93 26.85 8.66
N THR A 4 7.97 26.85 7.33
CA THR A 4 6.81 26.61 6.47
C THR A 4 6.24 25.22 6.78
N PRO A 5 4.94 25.07 7.07
CA PRO A 5 4.33 23.75 7.12
C PRO A 5 4.36 23.16 5.71
N ALA A 6 5.02 22.01 5.55
CA ALA A 6 4.86 21.22 4.33
C ALA A 6 3.37 20.94 4.18
N ALA A 7 2.79 21.31 3.04
CA ALA A 7 1.44 20.94 2.67
C ALA A 7 1.35 19.41 2.74
N GLY A 8 0.78 18.91 3.83
CA GLY A 8 0.51 17.49 3.99
C GLY A 8 -0.66 17.16 3.09
N ASP A 9 -0.50 16.13 2.27
CA ASP A 9 -1.59 15.54 1.50
C ASP A 9 -2.77 15.25 2.43
N ASP A 10 -3.80 16.09 2.39
CA ASP A 10 -5.08 15.97 3.11
C ASP A 10 -5.94 14.79 2.62
N ALA A 11 -5.33 13.76 2.02
CA ALA A 11 -6.01 12.50 1.79
C ALA A 11 -6.15 11.78 3.14
N PRO A 12 -7.36 11.32 3.52
CA PRO A 12 -7.52 10.56 4.74
C PRO A 12 -6.58 9.36 4.71
N ALA A 13 -5.82 9.17 5.81
CA ALA A 13 -4.98 8.00 5.98
C ALA A 13 -5.85 6.75 5.78
N GLN A 14 -5.41 5.84 4.90
CA GLN A 14 -6.18 4.64 4.60
C GLN A 14 -6.23 3.73 5.83
N THR A 15 -7.39 3.10 6.06
CA THR A 15 -7.50 2.08 7.10
C THR A 15 -6.90 0.76 6.63
N ARG A 16 -6.61 -0.12 7.59
CA ARG A 16 -6.13 -1.48 7.32
C ARG A 16 -7.07 -2.24 6.38
N GLU A 17 -8.38 -2.14 6.61
CA GLU A 17 -9.41 -2.81 5.82
C GLU A 17 -9.43 -2.29 4.38
N GLN A 18 -9.26 -0.99 4.18
CA GLN A 18 -9.17 -0.38 2.85
C GLN A 18 -7.94 -0.87 2.08
N LEU A 19 -6.80 -0.97 2.76
CA LEU A 19 -5.57 -1.52 2.16
C LEU A 19 -5.74 -3.00 1.79
N LEU A 20 -6.39 -3.80 2.64
CA LEU A 20 -6.67 -5.21 2.33
C LEU A 20 -7.63 -5.38 1.15
N ALA A 21 -8.66 -4.54 1.03
CA ALA A 21 -9.54 -4.55 -0.14
C ALA A 21 -8.78 -4.26 -1.43
N ARG A 22 -7.93 -3.22 -1.43
CA ARG A 22 -7.06 -2.87 -2.56
C ARG A 22 -6.05 -3.96 -2.88
N HIS A 23 -5.51 -4.63 -1.87
CA HIS A 23 -4.61 -5.77 -2.04
C HIS A 23 -5.31 -6.93 -2.75
N ALA A 24 -6.53 -7.26 -2.34
CA ALA A 24 -7.32 -8.31 -2.97
C ALA A 24 -7.61 -7.99 -4.45
N GLU A 25 -7.96 -6.74 -4.77
CA GLU A 25 -8.16 -6.28 -6.15
C GLU A 25 -6.87 -6.35 -6.98
N ALA A 26 -5.73 -5.89 -6.44
CA ALA A 26 -4.44 -5.95 -7.12
C ALA A 26 -4.02 -7.40 -7.39
N ARG A 27 -4.24 -8.30 -6.43
CA ARG A 27 -4.03 -9.74 -6.62
C ARG A 27 -4.95 -10.32 -7.71
N ALA A 28 -6.22 -9.90 -7.75
CA ALA A 28 -7.14 -10.33 -8.78
C ALA A 28 -6.66 -9.88 -10.17
N ARG A 29 -6.22 -8.63 -10.31
CA ARG A 29 -5.61 -8.11 -11.56
C ARG A 29 -4.38 -8.92 -11.96
N ARG A 30 -3.44 -9.15 -11.03
CA ARG A 30 -2.23 -9.93 -11.28
C ARG A 30 -2.53 -11.36 -11.74
N ASN A 31 -3.48 -12.02 -11.09
CA ASN A 31 -3.84 -13.40 -11.40
C ASN A 31 -4.59 -13.53 -12.74
N ALA A 32 -5.25 -12.47 -13.20
CA ALA A 32 -5.91 -12.43 -14.50
C ALA A 32 -4.95 -12.06 -15.64
N ALA A 33 -3.81 -11.44 -15.34
CA ALA A 33 -2.82 -11.03 -16.33
C ALA A 33 -1.93 -12.21 -16.76
N GLU A 34 -1.51 -12.19 -18.04
CA GLU A 34 -0.54 -13.14 -18.56
C GLU A 34 0.80 -12.99 -17.84
N LEU A 35 1.39 -14.10 -17.41
CA LEU A 35 2.65 -14.10 -16.67
C LEU A 35 3.77 -13.45 -17.51
N GLY A 36 4.48 -12.49 -16.90
CA GLY A 36 5.56 -11.75 -17.58
C GLY A 36 5.07 -10.65 -18.53
N SER A 37 3.75 -10.45 -18.66
CA SER A 37 3.21 -9.26 -19.32
C SER A 37 3.41 -8.01 -18.45
N HIS A 38 3.38 -6.84 -19.08
CA HIS A 38 3.44 -5.56 -18.37
C HIS A 38 2.32 -5.42 -17.33
N GLY A 39 1.10 -5.90 -17.65
CA GLY A 39 -0.02 -5.87 -16.71
C GLY A 39 0.21 -6.77 -15.49
N TRP A 40 0.92 -7.89 -15.65
CA TRP A 40 1.33 -8.74 -14.54
C TRP A 40 2.41 -8.07 -13.67
N GLU A 41 3.38 -7.42 -14.30
CA GLU A 41 4.44 -6.67 -13.61
C GLU A 41 3.88 -5.51 -12.79
N GLU A 42 3.00 -4.71 -13.39
CA GLU A 42 2.36 -3.57 -12.74
C GLU A 42 1.50 -4.02 -11.55
N ALA A 43 0.66 -5.04 -11.75
CA ALA A 43 -0.17 -5.57 -10.67
C ALA A 43 0.67 -6.23 -9.56
N SER A 44 1.84 -6.81 -9.89
CA SER A 44 2.77 -7.33 -8.89
C SER A 44 3.43 -6.21 -8.08
N ALA A 45 3.82 -5.13 -8.72
CA ALA A 45 4.36 -3.95 -8.05
C ALA A 45 3.31 -3.30 -7.13
N ASP A 46 2.05 -3.22 -7.57
CA ASP A 46 0.93 -2.77 -6.75
C ASP A 46 0.76 -3.60 -5.48
N VAL A 47 0.74 -4.94 -5.62
CA VAL A 47 0.64 -5.86 -4.47
C VAL A 47 1.75 -5.57 -3.46
N GLY A 48 3.01 -5.50 -3.92
CA GLY A 48 4.15 -5.23 -3.04
C GLY A 48 4.09 -3.87 -2.35
N ARG A 49 3.67 -2.81 -3.07
CA ARG A 49 3.48 -1.47 -2.48
C ARG A 49 2.42 -1.50 -1.38
N ILE A 50 1.29 -2.15 -1.62
CA ILE A 50 0.20 -2.24 -0.64
C ILE A 50 0.63 -3.04 0.60
N GLU A 51 1.36 -4.14 0.43
CA GLU A 51 1.88 -4.95 1.55
C GLU A 51 2.83 -4.17 2.46
N VAL A 52 3.69 -3.31 1.88
CA VAL A 52 4.55 -2.42 2.66
C VAL A 52 3.73 -1.42 3.49
N GLU A 53 2.69 -0.83 2.92
CA GLU A 53 1.82 0.10 3.65
C GLU A 53 1.03 -0.60 4.75
N ILE A 54 0.52 -1.81 4.51
CA ILE A 54 -0.12 -2.63 5.55
C ILE A 54 0.87 -2.90 6.69
N ALA A 55 2.10 -3.35 6.38
CA ALA A 55 3.10 -3.64 7.39
C ALA A 55 3.51 -2.39 8.19
N ARG A 56 3.58 -1.21 7.56
CA ARG A 56 3.82 0.08 8.24
C ARG A 56 2.71 0.40 9.22
N LEU A 57 1.45 0.26 8.80
CA LEU A 57 0.28 0.52 9.62
C LEU A 57 0.21 -0.48 10.80
N GLU A 58 0.39 -1.78 10.53
CA GLU A 58 0.37 -2.82 11.55
C GLU A 58 1.50 -2.64 12.58
N ARG A 59 2.71 -2.26 12.15
CA ARG A 59 3.82 -1.95 13.06
C ARG A 59 3.54 -0.74 13.94
N ALA A 60 2.79 0.25 13.44
CA ALA A 60 2.39 1.39 14.25
C ALA A 60 1.32 1.01 15.29
N MET A 61 0.49 0.01 15.01
CA MET A 61 -0.52 -0.53 15.94
C MET A 61 0.10 -1.43 17.02
N ASP A 62 1.05 -2.29 16.64
CA ASP A 62 1.78 -3.19 17.56
C ASP A 62 3.29 -3.07 17.34
N PRO A 63 3.95 -2.09 18.01
CA PRO A 63 5.38 -1.87 17.84
C PRO A 63 6.21 -3.04 18.40
N PRO A 64 7.30 -3.45 17.72
CA PRO A 64 8.17 -4.50 18.23
C PRO A 64 8.82 -4.06 19.56
N ARG A 65 8.77 -4.94 20.56
CA ARG A 65 9.44 -4.73 21.85
C ARG A 65 10.93 -5.05 21.67
N VAL A 66 11.77 -4.03 21.85
CA VAL A 66 13.26 -4.14 21.83
C VAL A 66 13.80 -4.43 23.22
#